data_AF-W1Y5W0-F1
#
_entry.id   AF-W1Y5W0-F1
#
_cell.length_a   1.000
_cell.length_b   1.000
_cell.length_c   1.000
_cell.angle_alpha   90.00
_cell.angle_beta   90.00
_cell.angle_gamma   90.00
#
_symmetry.space_group_name_H-M   'P 1'
#
loop_
_entity.id
_entity.type
_entity.pdbx_description
1 polymer ?
#
loop_
_entity_poly.entity_id
_entity_poly.type
_entity_poly.pdbx_seq_one_letter_code
_entity_poly.pdbx_strand_id
1 'polypeptide(L)'
;QLSALVPTWRGDVTVMPDIAEEVARIYNYDNIAPTIPVAVLSSGGMTPKKALTKEVTHTLAKLGMTQIITFSFMHKDGLSNMMLPEGDSRYTAIPILNPISEEFPYMRTTLVPAV
;
A
#
# COMPACT_ATOMS: atom_id res chain seq x y z
N GLN A 1 32.36 -23.89 13.41
CA GLN A 1 31.57 -23.40 12.26
C GLN A 1 30.63 -24.51 11.82
N LEU A 2 29.39 -24.18 11.46
CA LEU A 2 28.41 -25.13 10.95
C LEU A 2 28.46 -25.13 9.41
N SER A 3 28.49 -26.30 8.78
CA SER A 3 28.44 -26.46 7.33
C SER A 3 27.38 -27.50 6.96
N ALA A 4 26.65 -27.27 5.88
CA ALA A 4 25.63 -28.16 5.36
C ALA A 4 25.77 -28.26 3.84
N LEU A 5 25.70 -29.48 3.31
CA LEU A 5 25.63 -29.71 1.86
C LEU A 5 24.15 -29.79 1.47
N VAL A 6 23.71 -28.85 0.65
CA VAL A 6 22.33 -28.77 0.18
C VAL A 6 22.11 -29.79 -0.95
N PRO A 7 21.02 -30.58 -0.91
CA PRO A 7 20.73 -31.52 -1.98
C PRO A 7 20.38 -30.81 -3.29
N THR A 8 20.65 -31.47 -4.41
CA THR A 8 20.57 -30.88 -5.76
C THR A 8 19.18 -30.37 -6.16
N TRP A 9 18.11 -30.85 -5.53
CA TRP A 9 16.73 -30.43 -5.81
C TRP A 9 16.27 -29.21 -4.99
N ARG A 10 17.07 -28.72 -4.04
CA ARG A 10 16.77 -27.54 -3.22
C ARG A 10 17.53 -26.31 -3.72
N GLY A 11 17.10 -25.81 -4.88
CA GLY A 11 17.69 -24.61 -5.51
C GLY A 11 17.36 -23.30 -4.77
N ASP A 12 16.43 -23.36 -3.81
CA ASP A 12 16.01 -22.26 -2.94
C ASP A 12 16.93 -22.05 -1.72
N VAL A 13 17.77 -23.03 -1.37
CA VAL A 13 18.63 -22.98 -0.18
C VAL A 13 20.04 -22.60 -0.58
N THR A 14 20.38 -21.33 -0.41
CA THR A 14 21.62 -20.71 -0.92
C THR A 14 22.43 -19.99 0.16
N VAL A 15 21.79 -19.59 1.26
CA VAL A 15 22.41 -18.85 2.36
C VAL A 15 21.98 -19.40 3.72
N MET A 16 22.66 -18.97 4.79
CA MET A 16 22.38 -19.43 6.15
C MET A 16 20.94 -19.19 6.63
N PRO A 17 20.27 -18.06 6.32
CA PRO A 17 18.85 -17.87 6.64
C PRO A 17 17.93 -18.98 6.11
N ASP A 18 18.18 -19.50 4.91
CA ASP A 18 17.36 -20.55 4.31
C ASP A 18 17.46 -21.86 5.11
N ILE A 19 18.67 -22.19 5.59
CA ILE A 19 18.89 -23.33 6.50
C ILE A 19 18.19 -23.09 7.84
N ALA A 20 18.25 -21.87 8.37
CA ALA A 20 17.57 -21.53 9.63
C ALA A 20 16.05 -21.63 9.50
N GLU A 21 15.48 -21.23 8.36
CA GLU A 21 14.07 -21.43 8.03
C GLU A 21 13.71 -22.91 8.01
N GLU A 22 14.49 -23.76 7.35
CA GLU A 22 14.23 -25.21 7.29
C GLU A 22 14.25 -25.87 8.67
N VAL A 23 15.19 -25.45 9.53
CA VAL A 23 15.23 -25.89 10.94
C VAL A 23 13.97 -25.42 11.67
N ALA A 24 13.59 -24.15 11.57
CA ALA A 24 12.40 -23.61 12.21
C ALA A 24 11.12 -24.31 11.74
N ARG A 25 11.01 -24.58 10.43
CA ARG A 25 9.87 -25.26 9.79
C ARG A 25 9.74 -26.71 10.27
N ILE A 26 10.82 -27.47 10.32
CA ILE A 26 10.82 -28.87 10.79
C ILE A 26 10.60 -28.94 12.31
N TYR A 27 11.18 -28.00 13.08
CA TYR A 27 10.97 -27.89 14.51
C TYR A 27 9.52 -27.53 14.90
N ASN A 28 8.73 -27.03 13.94
CA ASN A 28 7.42 -26.42 14.10
C ASN A 28 7.50 -25.02 14.74
N TYR A 29 6.92 -24.03 14.05
CA TYR A 29 6.88 -22.64 14.49
C TYR A 29 6.12 -22.45 15.80
N ASP A 30 5.12 -23.31 16.09
CA ASP A 30 4.37 -23.26 17.35
C ASP A 30 5.25 -23.49 18.59
N ASN A 31 6.40 -24.17 18.41
CA ASN A 31 7.36 -24.43 19.47
C ASN A 31 8.32 -23.25 19.72
N ILE A 32 8.27 -22.19 18.91
CA ILE A 32 9.09 -20.99 19.07
C ILE A 32 8.33 -20.00 19.94
N ALA A 33 8.79 -19.82 21.19
CA ALA A 33 8.14 -18.93 22.13
C ALA A 33 8.14 -17.47 21.60
N PRO A 34 6.99 -16.78 21.54
CA PRO A 34 6.94 -15.40 21.12
C PRO A 34 7.60 -14.51 22.18
N THR A 35 8.58 -13.72 21.76
CA THR A 35 9.23 -12.73 22.63
C THR A 35 8.95 -11.32 22.11
N ILE A 36 8.69 -10.38 23.02
CA ILE A 36 8.56 -8.96 22.67
C ILE A 36 9.98 -8.43 22.36
N PRO A 37 10.22 -7.82 21.19
CA PRO A 37 11.51 -7.24 20.90
C PRO A 37 11.80 -6.08 21.86
N VAL A 38 13.01 -6.05 22.40
CA VAL A 38 13.48 -4.90 23.18
C VAL A 38 13.75 -3.76 22.21
N ALA A 39 13.00 -2.66 22.34
CA ALA A 39 13.16 -1.46 21.55
C ALA A 39 13.37 -0.25 22.45
N VAL A 40 14.25 0.67 22.05
CA VAL A 40 14.36 1.98 22.69
C VAL A 40 13.12 2.78 22.34
N LEU A 41 12.26 3.04 23.32
CA LEU A 41 11.08 3.86 23.12
C LEU A 41 11.51 5.32 22.95
N SER A 42 11.34 5.85 21.75
CA SER A 42 11.31 7.29 21.52
C SER A 42 9.86 7.76 21.57
N SER A 43 9.63 9.00 22.00
CA SER A 43 8.31 9.62 21.88
C SER A 43 8.02 9.85 20.40
N GLY A 44 7.42 8.86 19.74
CA GLY A 44 6.85 9.02 18.42
C GLY A 44 5.77 10.10 18.45
N GLY A 45 5.70 10.91 17.40
CA GLY A 45 4.71 11.97 17.26
C GLY A 45 3.92 11.83 15.97
N MET A 46 2.71 12.38 15.97
CA MET A 46 1.98 12.59 14.73
C MET A 46 2.62 13.75 13.98
N THR A 47 2.94 13.58 12.71
CA THR A 47 3.40 14.73 11.91
C THR A 47 2.27 15.77 11.81
N PRO A 48 2.59 17.07 11.70
CA PRO A 48 1.56 18.11 11.58
C PRO A 48 0.54 17.81 10.46
N LYS A 49 1.02 17.27 9.33
CA LYS A 49 0.15 16.85 8.21
C LYS A 49 -0.86 15.78 8.62
N LYS A 50 -0.43 14.71 9.31
CA LYS A 50 -1.34 13.64 9.75
C LYS A 50 -2.32 14.13 10.82
N ALA A 51 -1.88 15.01 11.72
CA ALA A 51 -2.73 15.64 12.71
C ALA A 51 -3.83 16.47 12.04
N LEU A 52 -3.46 17.31 11.07
CA LEU A 52 -4.40 18.11 10.29
C LEU A 52 -5.40 17.24 9.51
N THR A 53 -4.93 16.20 8.81
CA THR A 53 -5.84 15.27 8.10
C THR A 53 -6.86 14.67 9.06
N LYS A 54 -6.42 14.21 10.25
CA LYS A 54 -7.32 13.68 11.27
C LYS A 54 -8.35 14.72 11.69
N GLU A 55 -7.92 15.94 12.00
CA GLU A 55 -8.82 17.02 12.44
C GLU A 55 -9.87 17.36 11.37
N VAL A 56 -9.45 17.55 10.12
CA VAL A 56 -10.36 17.85 9.00
C VAL A 56 -11.38 16.72 8.82
N THR A 57 -10.96 15.45 8.83
CA THR A 57 -11.88 14.32 8.71
C THR A 57 -12.93 14.30 9.81
N HIS A 58 -12.54 14.53 11.07
CA HIS A 58 -13.50 14.54 12.19
C HIS A 58 -14.45 15.74 12.11
N THR A 59 -13.95 16.90 11.69
CA THR A 59 -14.79 18.10 11.51
C THR A 59 -15.82 17.90 10.40
N LEU A 60 -15.44 17.37 9.24
CA LEU A 60 -16.39 17.08 8.16
C LEU A 60 -17.43 16.04 8.56
N ALA A 61 -17.04 15.00 9.31
CA ALA A 61 -17.98 14.02 9.85
C ALA A 61 -19.00 14.66 10.81
N LYS A 62 -18.57 15.58 11.68
CA LYS A 62 -19.48 16.35 12.57
C LYS A 62 -20.46 17.24 11.80
N LEU A 63 -20.07 17.69 10.60
CA LEU A 63 -20.95 18.45 9.70
C LEU A 63 -21.90 17.56 8.88
N GLY A 64 -21.91 16.24 9.11
CA GLY A 64 -22.82 15.30 8.46
C GLY A 64 -22.30 14.69 7.16
N MET A 65 -21.02 14.90 6.81
CA MET A 65 -20.43 14.26 5.64
C MET A 65 -20.01 12.81 5.94
N THR A 66 -20.12 11.94 4.93
CA THR A 66 -19.66 10.54 5.00
C THR A 66 -18.37 10.38 4.21
N GLN A 67 -17.34 9.80 4.83
CA GLN A 67 -16.09 9.48 4.15
C GLN A 67 -16.26 8.24 3.27
N ILE A 68 -15.79 8.32 2.03
CA ILE A 68 -15.71 7.20 1.10
C ILE A 68 -14.26 6.93 0.69
N ILE A 69 -13.98 5.70 0.27
CA ILE A 69 -12.71 5.32 -0.36
C ILE A 69 -13.03 4.87 -1.78
N THR A 70 -12.43 5.55 -2.75
CA THR A 70 -12.72 5.36 -4.17
C THR A 70 -11.45 4.91 -4.90
N PHE A 71 -11.61 4.31 -6.07
CA PHE A 71 -10.47 3.87 -6.87
C PHE A 71 -9.56 5.03 -7.25
N SER A 72 -8.25 4.74 -7.31
CA SER A 72 -7.24 5.69 -7.79
C SER A 72 -7.20 5.79 -9.33
N PHE A 73 -8.12 5.10 -10.01
CA PHE A 73 -8.19 5.00 -11.46
C PHE A 73 -9.39 5.78 -12.00
N MET A 74 -9.30 6.28 -13.23
CA MET A 74 -10.35 7.06 -13.86
C MET A 74 -10.33 6.93 -15.39
N HIS A 75 -11.45 7.28 -16.02
CA HIS A 75 -11.51 7.60 -17.45
C HIS A 75 -11.43 9.11 -17.67
N LYS A 76 -10.83 9.55 -18.79
CA LYS A 76 -10.73 10.99 -19.12
C LYS A 76 -12.10 11.62 -19.39
N ASP A 77 -13.10 10.85 -19.79
CA ASP A 77 -14.47 11.34 -19.98
C ASP A 77 -15.07 11.95 -18.70
N GLY A 78 -14.63 11.49 -17.52
CA GLY A 78 -15.01 12.11 -16.26
C GLY A 78 -14.59 13.58 -16.16
N LEU A 79 -13.47 13.96 -16.78
CA LEU A 79 -13.01 15.35 -16.85
C LEU A 79 -13.83 16.16 -17.87
N SER A 80 -14.19 15.54 -18.99
CA SER A 80 -15.06 16.15 -20.00
C SER A 80 -16.45 16.43 -19.43
N ASN A 81 -17.01 15.49 -18.66
CA ASN A 81 -18.30 15.64 -17.97
C ASN A 81 -18.29 16.76 -16.92
N MET A 82 -17.12 17.11 -16.39
CA MET A 82 -16.92 18.26 -15.51
C MET A 82 -16.79 19.59 -16.28
N MET A 83 -16.90 19.58 -17.61
CA MET A 83 -16.74 20.74 -18.49
C MET A 83 -15.36 21.42 -18.35
N LEU A 84 -14.32 20.61 -18.14
CA LEU A 84 -12.95 21.14 -18.09
C LEU A 84 -12.44 21.47 -19.48
N PRO A 85 -11.75 22.62 -19.67
CA PRO A 85 -11.18 22.99 -20.96
C PRO A 85 -10.13 21.97 -21.40
N GLU A 86 -9.99 21.76 -22.71
CA GLU A 86 -9.09 20.74 -23.29
C GLU A 86 -7.60 20.92 -22.93
N GLY A 87 -7.19 22.12 -22.50
CA GLY A 87 -5.84 22.42 -22.02
C GLY A 87 -5.63 22.27 -20.51
N ASP A 88 -6.62 21.79 -19.76
CA ASP A 88 -6.51 21.64 -18.30
C ASP A 88 -5.46 20.59 -17.93
N SER A 89 -4.61 20.90 -16.95
CA SER A 89 -3.52 20.02 -16.50
C SER A 89 -4.02 18.67 -15.98
N ARG A 90 -5.29 18.56 -15.56
CA ARG A 90 -5.90 17.31 -15.11
C ARG A 90 -6.03 16.26 -16.22
N TYR A 91 -6.02 16.66 -17.51
CA TYR A 91 -5.99 15.71 -18.63
C TYR A 91 -4.62 15.02 -18.80
N THR A 92 -3.56 15.56 -18.18
CA THR A 92 -2.21 14.98 -18.13
C THR A 92 -2.15 13.86 -17.09
N ALA A 93 -3.00 12.84 -17.27
CA ALA A 93 -3.09 11.67 -16.40
C ALA A 93 -2.10 10.57 -16.81
N ILE A 94 -1.54 9.86 -15.83
CA ILE A 94 -0.58 8.77 -16.06
C ILE A 94 -1.35 7.52 -16.53
N PRO A 95 -1.06 6.96 -17.72
CA PRO A 95 -1.70 5.72 -18.18
C PRO A 95 -1.21 4.51 -17.40
N ILE A 96 -2.11 3.57 -17.17
CA ILE A 96 -1.81 2.27 -16.54
C ILE A 96 -1.45 1.29 -17.66
N LEU A 97 -0.32 0.60 -17.51
CA LEU A 97 0.19 -0.29 -18.57
C LEU A 97 -0.73 -1.48 -18.85
N ASN A 98 -1.22 -2.12 -17.77
CA ASN A 98 -2.12 -3.28 -17.84
C ASN A 98 -3.33 -3.01 -16.93
N PRO A 99 -4.31 -2.20 -17.35
CA PRO A 99 -5.46 -1.88 -16.53
C PRO A 99 -6.35 -3.12 -16.33
N ILE A 100 -7.03 -3.19 -15.18
CA ILE A 100 -7.97 -4.28 -14.87
C ILE A 100 -9.21 -4.22 -15.79
N SER A 101 -9.57 -3.00 -16.24
CA SER A 101 -10.69 -2.74 -17.16
C SER A 101 -10.37 -1.52 -18.03
N GLU A 102 -10.86 -1.53 -19.26
CA GLU A 102 -10.81 -0.40 -20.20
C GLU A 102 -11.59 0.84 -19.69
N GLU A 103 -12.51 0.65 -18.74
CA GLU A 103 -13.24 1.75 -18.11
C GLU A 103 -12.35 2.64 -17.23
N PHE A 104 -11.19 2.14 -16.78
CA PHE A 104 -10.31 2.88 -15.87
C PHE A 104 -8.82 2.81 -16.26
N PRO A 105 -8.42 3.33 -17.43
CA PRO A 105 -7.08 3.16 -17.96
C PRO A 105 -6.05 4.18 -17.44
N TYR A 106 -6.46 5.19 -16.66
CA TYR A 106 -5.58 6.26 -16.19
C TYR A 106 -5.59 6.42 -14.67
N MET A 107 -4.48 6.90 -14.09
CA MET A 107 -4.43 7.37 -12.71
C MET A 107 -5.18 8.69 -12.54
N ARG A 108 -5.94 8.82 -11.46
CA ARG A 108 -6.73 10.04 -11.21
C ARG A 108 -5.89 11.26 -10.92
N THR A 109 -6.27 12.40 -11.49
CA THR A 109 -5.66 13.72 -11.23
C THR A 109 -6.52 14.59 -10.30
N THR A 110 -7.74 14.14 -9.99
CA THR A 110 -8.70 14.78 -9.09
C THR A 110 -9.55 13.72 -8.39
N LEU A 111 -10.13 14.06 -7.23
CA LEU A 111 -11.02 13.18 -6.48
C LEU A 111 -12.48 13.24 -6.96
N VAL A 112 -12.87 14.31 -7.65
CA VAL A 112 -14.28 14.62 -7.97
C VAL A 112 -14.96 13.56 -8.85
N PRO A 113 -14.37 13.05 -9.96
CA PRO A 113 -15.03 12.08 -10.83
C PRO A 113 -15.36 10.74 -10.18
N ALA A 114 -14.77 10.47 -9.00
CA ALA A 114 -14.93 9.21 -8.29
C ALA A 114 -15.96 9.28 -7.15
N VAL A 115 -16.56 10.47 -6.94
CA VAL A 115 -17.56 10.77 -5.89
C VAL A 115 -18.94 10.89 -6.53
#